data_AF-A0A7F8QN13-F1
#
_entry.id   AF-A0A7F8QN13-F1
#
_cell.length_a   1.000
_cell.length_b   1.000
_cell.length_c   1.000
_cell.angle_alpha   90.00
_cell.angle_beta   90.00
_cell.angle_gamma   90.00
#
_symmetry.space_group_name_H-M   'P 1'
#
loop_
_entity.id
_entity.type
_entity.pdbx_description
1 polymer ?
#
loop_
_entity_poly.entity_id
_entity_poly.type
_entity_poly.pdbx_seq_one_letter_code
_entity_poly.pdbx_strand_id
1 'polypeptide(L)'
;MGPSRCIWEGWTLESEALMRELSTWLLICTCFGTWVGLGDSVQGEGGGLGAGSFTCLSNNILRIDCHWSAPELGQGPSPWLLFTSNHALGSKHRCVFRASECTVVLPPKEVLVPSDNFTITFHRYVSGREQVSLVDPQYLPWRHVKLDPPSDLRSNVSSDYCVLTWSVSPALEPLTSLLSYELAFKKREEAWEQARHRAHIAGVTWLTLEGAELDPGSSYEARLRVQMATPEDETVEEQCYAGQWSEWSQPVCFPSPQSPARGPLFSPRGQPNSSALVAIAVFLLLTSLTYLVFKLSPRRGPVGDRPGADWQQKG
;
A
#
# COMPACT_ATOMS: atom_id res chain seq x y z
N MET A 1 -26.97 16.06 32.24
CA MET A 1 -25.53 15.88 32.54
C MET A 1 -25.39 14.67 33.45
N GLY A 2 -24.79 13.61 32.92
CA GLY A 2 -24.42 12.39 33.64
C GLY A 2 -23.64 11.54 32.64
N PRO A 3 -22.35 11.22 32.87
CA PRO A 3 -21.56 10.50 31.89
C PRO A 3 -21.89 9.01 32.00
N SER A 4 -22.32 8.41 30.88
CA SER A 4 -22.45 6.96 30.73
C SER A 4 -21.07 6.32 30.87
N ARG A 5 -20.91 5.46 31.88
CA ARG A 5 -19.73 4.63 32.12
C ARG A 5 -19.66 3.50 31.08
N CYS A 6 -18.63 3.60 30.25
CA CYS A 6 -17.73 2.57 29.73
C CYS A 6 -18.25 1.15 29.45
N ILE A 7 -18.41 0.83 28.16
CA ILE A 7 -18.31 -0.52 27.57
C ILE A 7 -16.90 -0.66 26.97
N TRP A 8 -15.85 -0.50 27.79
CA TRP A 8 -14.46 -0.52 27.32
C TRP A 8 -13.56 -1.50 28.09
N GLU A 9 -14.03 -2.08 29.20
CA GLU A 9 -13.20 -2.96 30.05
C GLU A 9 -13.09 -4.41 29.54
N GLY A 10 -13.97 -4.84 28.62
CA GLY A 10 -13.90 -6.19 28.03
C GLY A 10 -12.87 -6.34 26.91
N TRP A 11 -12.71 -5.29 26.09
CA TRP A 11 -11.85 -5.32 24.90
C TRP A 11 -10.36 -5.21 25.24
N THR A 12 -10.01 -4.51 26.31
CA THR A 12 -8.61 -4.40 26.75
C THR A 12 -8.04 -5.75 27.17
N LEU A 13 -8.85 -6.59 27.81
CA LEU A 13 -8.42 -7.90 28.33
C LEU A 13 -8.27 -8.95 27.22
N GLU A 14 -9.13 -8.91 26.19
CA GLU A 14 -9.00 -9.73 24.98
C GLU A 14 -7.84 -9.26 24.09
N SER A 15 -7.57 -7.96 24.01
CA SER A 15 -6.39 -7.42 23.30
C SER A 15 -5.07 -7.82 23.95
N GLU A 16 -5.03 -7.89 25.29
CA GLU A 16 -3.89 -8.40 26.04
C GLU A 16 -3.70 -9.91 25.84
N ALA A 17 -4.78 -10.68 25.68
CA ALA A 17 -4.71 -12.11 25.36
C ALA A 17 -4.18 -12.35 23.94
N LEU A 18 -4.66 -11.60 22.95
CA LEU A 18 -4.12 -11.60 21.57
C LEU A 18 -2.64 -11.21 21.53
N MET A 19 -2.25 -10.15 22.26
CA MET A 19 -0.85 -9.71 22.36
C MET A 19 0.02 -10.72 23.11
N ARG A 20 -0.50 -11.38 24.15
CA ARG A 20 0.20 -12.46 24.85
C ARG A 20 0.36 -13.68 23.98
N GLU A 21 -0.64 -14.09 23.20
CA GLU A 21 -0.48 -15.19 22.27
C GLU A 21 0.54 -14.82 21.18
N LEU A 22 0.38 -13.69 20.48
CA LEU A 22 1.33 -13.24 19.46
C LEU A 22 2.77 -13.12 20.01
N SER A 23 2.94 -12.59 21.24
CA SER A 23 4.24 -12.52 21.92
C SER A 23 4.77 -13.88 22.36
N THR A 24 3.91 -14.83 22.73
CA THR A 24 4.31 -16.19 23.12
C THR A 24 4.69 -17.01 21.88
N TRP A 25 4.03 -16.80 20.76
CA TRP A 25 4.37 -17.42 19.47
C TRP A 25 5.67 -16.88 18.89
N LEU A 26 5.90 -15.55 18.96
CA LEU A 26 7.20 -14.94 18.60
C LEU A 26 8.37 -15.50 19.45
N LEU A 27 8.11 -15.94 20.69
CA LEU A 27 9.12 -16.49 21.60
C LEU A 27 9.32 -18.01 21.48
N ILE A 28 8.33 -18.78 21.01
CA ILE A 28 8.47 -20.23 20.79
C ILE A 28 9.26 -20.54 19.51
N CYS A 29 9.33 -19.59 18.56
CA CYS A 29 10.02 -19.78 17.27
C CYS A 29 11.56 -19.86 17.34
N THR A 30 12.20 -19.70 18.51
CA THR A 30 13.68 -19.78 18.61
C THR A 30 14.25 -21.15 19.02
N CYS A 31 13.46 -22.23 19.19
CA CYS A 31 13.96 -23.43 19.90
C CYS A 31 13.66 -24.83 19.34
N PHE A 32 13.24 -25.03 18.09
CA PHE A 32 13.21 -26.39 17.50
C PHE A 32 13.91 -26.47 16.14
N GLY A 33 15.24 -26.54 16.21
CA GLY A 33 16.05 -26.97 15.10
C GLY A 33 15.93 -28.48 14.85
N THR A 34 15.90 -28.85 13.58
CA THR A 34 16.17 -30.16 12.97
C THR A 34 15.19 -31.31 13.22
N TRP A 35 14.24 -31.50 12.30
CA TRP A 35 13.99 -32.84 11.75
C TRP A 35 13.62 -32.75 10.25
N VAL A 36 14.48 -33.36 9.44
CA VAL A 36 14.28 -33.61 8.00
C VAL A 36 13.16 -34.63 7.81
N GLY A 37 12.15 -34.28 7.00
CA GLY A 37 11.13 -35.20 6.53
C GLY A 37 10.56 -34.72 5.20
N LEU A 38 10.98 -35.37 4.12
CA LEU A 38 10.49 -35.17 2.75
C LEU A 38 8.96 -35.43 2.73
N GLY A 39 8.15 -34.39 2.56
CA GLY A 39 6.70 -34.44 2.57
C GLY A 39 6.14 -33.94 1.24
N ASP A 40 5.74 -34.90 0.40
CA ASP A 40 5.09 -34.71 -0.90
C ASP A 40 3.84 -33.82 -0.78
N SER A 41 3.67 -32.89 -1.72
CA SER A 41 2.51 -32.00 -1.79
C SER A 41 1.27 -32.80 -2.16
N VAL A 42 0.55 -33.31 -1.16
CA VAL A 42 -0.76 -33.93 -1.36
C VAL A 42 -1.77 -32.82 -1.68
N GLN A 43 -1.97 -32.61 -2.98
CA GLN A 43 -3.16 -31.97 -3.52
C GLN A 43 -4.37 -32.81 -3.08
N GLY A 44 -5.05 -32.33 -2.04
CA GLY A 44 -6.29 -32.93 -1.54
C GLY A 44 -7.41 -32.76 -2.56
N GLU A 45 -7.44 -33.67 -3.54
CA GLU A 45 -8.58 -33.85 -4.44
C GLU A 45 -9.72 -34.54 -3.67
N GLY A 46 -10.34 -33.80 -2.76
CA GLY A 46 -11.59 -34.16 -2.08
C GLY A 46 -12.81 -33.81 -2.93
N GLY A 47 -12.77 -34.13 -4.23
CA GLY A 47 -13.85 -33.85 -5.17
C GLY A 47 -14.97 -34.88 -5.06
N GLY A 48 -15.95 -34.65 -4.18
CA GLY A 48 -17.27 -35.24 -4.36
C GLY A 48 -17.87 -34.70 -5.67
N LEU A 49 -17.90 -35.53 -6.71
CA LEU A 49 -18.26 -35.26 -8.13
C LEU A 49 -19.64 -34.64 -8.43
N GLY A 50 -20.26 -33.87 -7.53
CA GLY A 50 -21.57 -33.25 -7.79
C GLY A 50 -21.98 -32.07 -6.89
N ALA A 51 -21.03 -31.45 -6.17
CA ALA A 51 -21.34 -30.34 -5.27
C ALA A 51 -20.92 -28.96 -5.79
N GLY A 52 -20.03 -28.84 -6.79
CA GLY A 52 -19.44 -27.54 -7.18
C GLY A 52 -18.26 -27.14 -6.28
N SER A 53 -17.59 -26.02 -6.57
CA SER A 53 -16.47 -25.53 -5.77
C SER A 53 -16.92 -24.49 -4.74
N PHE A 54 -16.27 -24.49 -3.58
CA PHE A 54 -16.50 -23.53 -2.50
C PHE A 54 -15.27 -22.66 -2.30
N THR A 55 -15.47 -21.39 -1.98
CA THR A 55 -14.40 -20.47 -1.61
C THR A 55 -14.86 -19.65 -0.42
N CYS A 56 -14.19 -19.77 0.71
CA CYS A 56 -14.54 -19.06 1.94
C CYS A 56 -13.39 -18.17 2.38
N LEU A 57 -13.64 -16.88 2.48
CA LEU A 57 -12.67 -15.85 2.82
C LEU A 57 -13.05 -15.16 4.13
N SER A 58 -12.07 -15.01 5.01
CA SER A 58 -12.23 -14.39 6.33
C SER A 58 -11.80 -12.93 6.31
N ASN A 59 -12.56 -12.05 6.96
CA ASN A 59 -12.11 -10.68 7.22
C ASN A 59 -11.13 -10.58 8.41
N ASN A 60 -10.75 -11.74 8.98
CA ASN A 60 -9.83 -11.88 10.11
C ASN A 60 -10.29 -11.15 11.39
N ILE A 61 -11.60 -10.93 11.53
CA ILE A 61 -12.21 -10.31 12.71
C ILE A 61 -13.32 -11.21 13.23
N LEU A 62 -14.42 -11.33 12.49
CA LEU A 62 -15.64 -12.04 12.93
C LEU A 62 -16.41 -12.67 11.77
N ARG A 63 -16.03 -12.34 10.52
CA ARG A 63 -16.84 -12.61 9.34
C ARG A 63 -16.11 -13.53 8.39
N ILE A 64 -16.80 -14.56 7.93
CA ILE A 64 -16.34 -15.43 6.84
C ILE A 64 -17.39 -15.37 5.73
N ASP A 65 -16.96 -14.95 4.56
CA ASP A 65 -17.76 -14.80 3.35
C ASP A 65 -17.45 -15.97 2.42
N CYS A 66 -18.48 -16.74 2.06
CA CYS A 66 -18.36 -17.92 1.22
C CYS A 66 -19.10 -17.77 -0.10
N HIS A 67 -18.44 -18.20 -1.16
CA HIS A 67 -18.98 -18.32 -2.50
C HIS A 67 -19.10 -19.79 -2.91
N TRP A 68 -20.18 -20.12 -3.61
CA TRP A 68 -20.46 -21.45 -4.12
C TRP A 68 -20.72 -21.44 -5.63
N SER A 69 -19.82 -22.08 -6.37
CA SER A 69 -19.86 -22.17 -7.84
C SER A 69 -20.65 -23.40 -8.26
N ALA A 70 -21.98 -23.34 -8.21
CA ALA A 70 -22.86 -24.40 -8.70
C ALA A 70 -24.02 -23.83 -9.53
N PRO A 71 -24.58 -24.62 -10.46
CA PRO A 71 -25.77 -24.23 -11.20
C PRO A 71 -26.94 -23.99 -10.24
N GLU A 72 -27.77 -22.98 -10.56
CA GLU A 72 -28.91 -22.58 -9.73
C GLU A 72 -29.75 -23.79 -9.33
N LEU A 73 -29.82 -24.03 -8.02
CA LEU A 73 -30.71 -25.04 -7.47
C LEU A 73 -32.16 -24.62 -7.73
N GLY A 74 -33.00 -25.57 -8.12
CA GLY A 74 -34.43 -25.36 -8.34
C GLY A 74 -35.19 -24.92 -7.07
N GLN A 75 -36.53 -24.94 -7.12
CA GLN A 75 -37.45 -24.44 -6.08
C GLN A 75 -37.49 -25.23 -4.75
N GLY A 76 -36.34 -25.66 -4.23
CA GLY A 76 -36.17 -26.31 -2.93
C GLY A 76 -35.70 -25.35 -1.83
N PRO A 77 -35.56 -25.85 -0.59
CA PRO A 77 -34.94 -25.10 0.50
C PRO A 77 -33.48 -24.75 0.17
N SER A 78 -33.07 -23.53 0.52
CA SER A 78 -31.72 -23.04 0.28
C SER A 78 -30.67 -23.92 0.98
N PRO A 79 -29.58 -24.28 0.29
CA PRO A 79 -28.49 -25.03 0.91
C PRO A 79 -27.72 -24.13 1.89
N TRP A 80 -26.92 -24.75 2.75
CA TRP A 80 -26.12 -24.01 3.73
C TRP A 80 -24.78 -24.69 4.02
N LEU A 81 -23.82 -23.89 4.47
CA LEU A 81 -22.62 -24.39 5.14
C LEU A 81 -22.85 -24.42 6.65
N LEU A 82 -22.25 -25.42 7.30
CA LEU A 82 -22.16 -25.52 8.74
C LEU A 82 -20.69 -25.54 9.14
N PHE A 83 -20.29 -24.51 9.87
CA PHE A 83 -18.97 -24.36 10.48
C PHE A 83 -19.04 -24.93 11.88
N THR A 84 -18.24 -25.95 12.18
CA THR A 84 -18.13 -26.51 13.54
C THR A 84 -16.73 -26.22 14.05
N SER A 85 -16.61 -25.53 15.19
CA SER A 85 -15.30 -25.26 15.79
C SER A 85 -14.68 -26.56 16.31
N ASN A 86 -13.40 -26.77 15.99
CA ASN A 86 -12.63 -27.91 16.49
C ASN A 86 -12.08 -27.70 17.91
N HIS A 87 -12.10 -26.45 18.39
CA HIS A 87 -11.60 -26.08 19.73
C HIS A 87 -12.73 -25.79 20.71
N ALA A 88 -13.76 -25.07 20.27
CA ALA A 88 -14.91 -24.71 21.10
C ALA A 88 -16.01 -25.77 20.98
N LEU A 89 -16.04 -26.69 21.96
CA LEU A 89 -17.06 -27.75 22.04
C LEU A 89 -18.48 -27.18 21.93
N GLY A 90 -19.18 -27.58 20.87
CA GLY A 90 -20.57 -27.20 20.62
C GLY A 90 -20.76 -25.88 19.84
N SER A 91 -19.68 -25.12 19.55
CA SER A 91 -19.76 -23.94 18.70
C SER A 91 -20.01 -24.35 17.25
N LYS A 92 -21.18 -23.95 16.73
CA LYS A 92 -21.66 -24.29 15.39
C LYS A 92 -22.33 -23.08 14.76
N HIS A 93 -21.86 -22.70 13.58
CA HIS A 93 -22.34 -21.51 12.87
C HIS A 93 -22.89 -21.88 11.50
N ARG A 94 -24.15 -21.51 11.24
CA ARG A 94 -24.86 -21.85 10.01
C ARG A 94 -24.85 -20.68 9.03
N CYS A 95 -24.44 -20.94 7.79
CA CYS A 95 -24.32 -19.97 6.71
C CYS A 95 -25.24 -20.38 5.55
N VAL A 96 -26.40 -19.75 5.41
CA VAL A 96 -27.40 -20.12 4.40
C VAL A 96 -27.12 -19.38 3.10
N PHE A 97 -27.00 -20.10 1.99
CA PHE A 97 -26.76 -19.50 0.68
C PHE A 97 -27.99 -18.74 0.18
N ARG A 98 -27.75 -17.53 -0.31
CA ARG A 98 -28.67 -16.74 -1.11
C ARG A 98 -28.02 -16.55 -2.47
N ALA A 99 -28.60 -17.17 -3.50
CA ALA A 99 -27.90 -17.42 -4.76
C ALA A 99 -26.59 -18.19 -4.50
N SER A 100 -25.44 -17.61 -4.85
CA SER A 100 -24.12 -18.23 -4.73
C SER A 100 -23.33 -17.78 -3.50
N GLU A 101 -23.89 -16.91 -2.65
CA GLU A 101 -23.15 -16.30 -1.54
C GLU A 101 -23.79 -16.60 -0.19
N CYS A 102 -22.95 -16.79 0.81
CA CYS A 102 -23.37 -16.84 2.21
C CYS A 102 -22.31 -16.17 3.09
N THR A 103 -22.74 -15.52 4.15
CA THR A 103 -21.86 -14.90 5.14
C THR A 103 -22.19 -15.46 6.52
N VAL A 104 -21.17 -15.90 7.23
CA VAL A 104 -21.26 -16.22 8.66
C VAL A 104 -20.61 -15.10 9.46
N VAL A 105 -21.31 -14.66 10.50
CA VAL A 105 -20.81 -13.67 11.47
C VAL A 105 -20.76 -14.36 12.82
N LEU A 106 -19.55 -14.49 13.35
CA LEU A 106 -19.31 -15.07 14.67
C LEU A 106 -19.80 -14.11 15.77
N PRO A 107 -20.21 -14.64 16.93
CA PRO A 107 -20.49 -13.82 18.10
C PRO A 107 -19.28 -12.94 18.45
N PRO A 108 -19.46 -11.71 18.97
CA PRO A 108 -18.34 -10.82 19.30
C PRO A 108 -17.32 -11.39 20.29
N LYS A 109 -17.68 -12.41 21.07
CA LYS A 109 -16.79 -13.11 22.01
C LYS A 109 -15.95 -14.22 21.35
N GLU A 110 -16.24 -14.54 20.10
CA GLU A 110 -15.55 -15.53 19.26
C GLU A 110 -14.85 -14.78 18.12
N VAL A 111 -14.09 -13.72 18.47
CA VAL A 111 -13.19 -13.03 17.52
C VAL A 111 -12.24 -14.06 16.93
N LEU A 112 -12.06 -14.02 15.62
CA LEU A 112 -11.17 -14.93 14.91
C LEU A 112 -9.72 -14.72 15.36
N VAL A 113 -9.09 -15.81 15.80
CA VAL A 113 -7.67 -15.86 16.16
C VAL A 113 -6.92 -16.82 15.24
N PRO A 114 -5.58 -16.68 15.10
CA PRO A 114 -4.80 -17.56 14.21
C PRO A 114 -4.88 -19.05 14.53
N SER A 115 -5.19 -19.41 15.78
CA SER A 115 -5.36 -20.79 16.20
C SER A 115 -6.73 -21.38 15.86
N ASP A 116 -7.68 -20.58 15.36
CA ASP A 116 -9.01 -21.07 15.04
C ASP A 116 -9.00 -22.07 13.88
N ASN A 117 -9.81 -23.11 14.06
CA ASN A 117 -9.93 -24.22 13.14
C ASN A 117 -11.37 -24.72 13.12
N PHE A 118 -11.93 -24.82 11.92
CA PHE A 118 -13.32 -25.24 11.71
C PHE A 118 -13.39 -26.44 10.77
N THR A 119 -14.31 -27.36 11.05
CA THR A 119 -14.80 -28.30 10.04
C THR A 119 -15.98 -27.66 9.31
N ILE A 120 -15.88 -27.55 8.00
CA ILE A 120 -16.93 -27.06 7.11
C ILE A 120 -17.64 -28.23 6.44
N THR A 121 -18.96 -28.29 6.60
CA THR A 121 -19.85 -29.24 5.92
C THR A 121 -20.89 -28.51 5.10
N PHE A 122 -21.21 -29.04 3.93
CA PHE A 122 -22.24 -28.53 3.04
C PHE A 122 -23.49 -29.39 3.15
N HIS A 123 -24.61 -28.72 3.36
CA HIS A 123 -25.91 -29.34 3.56
C HIS A 123 -26.87 -28.84 2.48
N ARG A 124 -27.57 -29.78 1.85
CA ARG A 124 -28.63 -29.49 0.88
C ARG A 124 -29.71 -30.54 0.94
N TYR A 125 -30.90 -30.21 0.46
CA TYR A 125 -31.95 -31.21 0.26
C TYR A 125 -31.95 -31.71 -1.19
N VAL A 126 -31.86 -33.02 -1.37
CA VAL A 126 -32.01 -33.69 -2.67
C VAL A 126 -33.13 -34.72 -2.53
N SER A 127 -34.17 -34.58 -3.36
CA SER A 127 -35.35 -35.47 -3.33
C SER A 127 -35.98 -35.60 -1.94
N GLY A 128 -36.05 -34.49 -1.20
CA GLY A 128 -36.65 -34.42 0.14
C GLY A 128 -35.79 -35.00 1.27
N ARG A 129 -34.56 -35.44 0.99
CA ARG A 129 -33.61 -35.91 2.01
C ARG A 129 -32.44 -34.95 2.14
N GLU A 130 -32.01 -34.73 3.37
CA GLU A 130 -30.79 -33.98 3.63
C GLU A 130 -29.58 -34.79 3.17
N GLN A 131 -28.79 -34.20 2.30
CA GLN A 131 -27.48 -34.68 1.90
C GLN A 131 -26.43 -33.78 2.54
N VAL A 132 -25.46 -34.42 3.20
CA VAL A 132 -24.32 -33.73 3.82
C VAL A 132 -23.05 -34.18 3.12
N SER A 133 -22.21 -33.22 2.73
CA SER A 133 -20.88 -33.47 2.18
C SER A 133 -19.83 -32.68 2.96
N LEU A 134 -18.71 -33.30 3.25
CA LEU A 134 -17.55 -32.62 3.81
C LEU A 134 -16.99 -31.64 2.77
N VAL A 135 -16.75 -30.39 3.17
CA VAL A 135 -16.11 -29.36 2.33
C VAL A 135 -14.65 -29.24 2.73
N ASP A 136 -14.40 -29.01 4.01
CA ASP A 136 -13.05 -28.87 4.56
C ASP A 136 -13.02 -29.41 5.99
N PRO A 137 -12.21 -30.44 6.31
CA PRO A 137 -12.10 -30.94 7.67
C PRO A 137 -11.37 -29.98 8.62
N GLN A 138 -10.49 -29.11 8.10
CA GLN A 138 -9.55 -28.29 8.87
C GLN A 138 -9.39 -26.89 8.24
N TYR A 139 -10.51 -26.18 8.10
CA TYR A 139 -10.49 -24.81 7.61
C TYR A 139 -9.82 -23.89 8.63
N LEU A 140 -8.74 -23.25 8.20
CA LEU A 140 -7.97 -22.29 8.97
C LEU A 140 -8.24 -20.87 8.44
N PRO A 141 -9.03 -20.03 9.13
CA PRO A 141 -9.43 -18.71 8.62
C PRO A 141 -8.25 -17.81 8.24
N TRP A 142 -7.13 -17.90 8.96
CA TRP A 142 -5.92 -17.11 8.71
C TRP A 142 -5.23 -17.43 7.37
N ARG A 143 -5.48 -18.62 6.80
CA ARG A 143 -4.97 -19.01 5.47
C ARG A 143 -5.83 -18.47 4.32
N HIS A 144 -7.00 -17.91 4.63
CA HIS A 144 -7.98 -17.49 3.65
C HIS A 144 -8.43 -16.05 3.92
N VAL A 145 -7.48 -15.14 4.15
CA VAL A 145 -7.81 -13.78 4.57
C VAL A 145 -8.14 -12.88 3.38
N LYS A 146 -9.30 -12.23 3.42
CA LYS A 146 -9.65 -11.07 2.60
C LYS A 146 -10.25 -10.02 3.52
N LEU A 147 -9.45 -9.01 3.84
CA LEU A 147 -9.83 -7.94 4.76
C LEU A 147 -10.97 -7.08 4.18
N ASP A 148 -11.69 -6.42 5.08
CA ASP A 148 -12.59 -5.33 4.69
C ASP A 148 -11.80 -4.15 4.12
N PRO A 149 -12.36 -3.41 3.13
CA PRO A 149 -11.71 -2.23 2.58
C PRO A 149 -11.46 -1.18 3.67
N PRO A 150 -10.37 -0.40 3.57
CA PRO A 150 -10.12 0.72 4.47
C PRO A 150 -11.29 1.70 4.50
N SER A 151 -11.53 2.28 5.67
CA SER A 151 -12.65 3.20 5.91
C SER A 151 -12.17 4.62 6.18
N ASP A 152 -13.09 5.59 6.16
CA ASP A 152 -12.83 6.99 6.49
C ASP A 152 -11.64 7.61 5.74
N LEU A 153 -11.50 7.29 4.44
CA LEU A 153 -10.49 7.90 3.59
C LEU A 153 -10.77 9.40 3.44
N ARG A 154 -9.85 10.23 3.94
CA ARG A 154 -9.93 11.70 3.92
C ARG A 154 -8.71 12.28 3.24
N SER A 155 -8.92 13.39 2.55
CA SER A 155 -7.87 14.21 1.93
C SER A 155 -7.70 15.52 2.69
N ASN A 156 -6.45 15.93 2.88
CA ASN A 156 -6.09 17.21 3.47
C ASN A 156 -5.06 17.89 2.55
N VAL A 157 -5.54 18.88 1.79
CA VAL A 157 -4.74 19.55 0.75
C VAL A 157 -4.07 20.79 1.33
N SER A 158 -2.75 20.85 1.17
CA SER A 158 -1.91 22.01 1.47
C SER A 158 -1.55 22.76 0.17
N SER A 159 -0.66 23.75 0.24
CA SER A 159 -0.13 24.45 -0.94
C SER A 159 0.70 23.55 -1.85
N ASP A 160 1.45 22.63 -1.26
CA ASP A 160 2.50 21.89 -1.98
C ASP A 160 2.28 20.38 -2.02
N TYR A 161 1.36 19.85 -1.20
CA TYR A 161 1.09 18.42 -1.09
C TYR A 161 -0.34 18.14 -0.65
N CYS A 162 -0.79 16.91 -0.81
CA CYS A 162 -2.06 16.39 -0.29
C CYS A 162 -1.77 15.20 0.63
N VAL A 163 -2.26 15.25 1.88
CA VAL A 163 -2.18 14.13 2.82
C VAL A 163 -3.47 13.34 2.76
N LEU A 164 -3.36 12.06 2.47
CA LEU A 164 -4.43 11.08 2.58
C LEU A 164 -4.33 10.38 3.93
N THR A 165 -5.45 10.22 4.62
CA THR A 165 -5.55 9.50 5.91
C THR A 165 -6.72 8.52 5.84
N TRP A 166 -6.60 7.36 6.48
CA TRP A 166 -7.66 6.35 6.52
C TRP A 166 -7.69 5.65 7.88
N SER A 167 -8.74 4.87 8.12
CA SER A 167 -8.93 4.10 9.35
C SER A 167 -9.03 2.61 9.07
N VAL A 168 -8.52 1.82 10.02
CA VAL A 168 -8.57 0.36 10.06
C VAL A 168 -9.50 -0.05 11.20
N SER A 169 -10.12 -1.24 11.11
CA SER A 169 -10.91 -1.76 12.22
C SER A 169 -10.07 -1.88 13.49
N PRO A 170 -10.54 -1.44 14.68
CA PRO A 170 -9.79 -1.58 15.93
C PRO A 170 -9.34 -3.02 16.22
N ALA A 171 -10.12 -4.02 15.77
CA ALA A 171 -9.76 -5.44 15.90
C ALA A 171 -8.47 -5.84 15.14
N LEU A 172 -8.07 -5.04 14.15
CA LEU A 172 -6.85 -5.24 13.37
C LEU A 172 -5.69 -4.35 13.84
N GLU A 173 -5.87 -3.50 14.86
CA GLU A 173 -4.80 -2.64 15.38
C GLU A 173 -3.52 -3.43 15.75
N PRO A 174 -3.59 -4.61 16.42
CA PRO A 174 -2.40 -5.40 16.72
C PRO A 174 -1.65 -5.89 15.48
N LEU A 175 -2.34 -5.96 14.34
CA LEU A 175 -1.80 -6.44 13.07
C LEU A 175 -1.37 -5.29 12.15
N THR A 176 -1.43 -4.02 12.60
CA THR A 176 -1.17 -2.84 11.74
C THR A 176 0.17 -2.92 11.01
N SER A 177 1.22 -3.40 11.68
CA SER A 177 2.56 -3.56 11.07
C SER A 177 2.61 -4.63 9.97
N LEU A 178 1.63 -5.53 9.94
CA LEU A 178 1.48 -6.59 8.95
C LEU A 178 0.46 -6.21 7.85
N LEU A 179 -0.04 -4.97 7.83
CA LEU A 179 -0.93 -4.49 6.78
C LEU A 179 -0.13 -3.78 5.69
N SER A 180 -0.42 -4.14 4.44
CA SER A 180 0.09 -3.49 3.24
C SER A 180 -1.07 -2.87 2.47
N TYR A 181 -0.93 -1.59 2.12
CA TYR A 181 -1.93 -0.85 1.36
C TYR A 181 -1.46 -0.54 -0.06
N GLU A 182 -2.44 -0.46 -0.95
CA GLU A 182 -2.26 0.07 -2.29
C GLU A 182 -3.21 1.23 -2.51
N LEU A 183 -2.64 2.36 -2.94
CA LEU A 183 -3.36 3.54 -3.38
C LEU A 183 -3.45 3.55 -4.90
N ALA A 184 -4.67 3.74 -5.41
CA ALA A 184 -4.91 4.13 -6.80
C ALA A 184 -5.47 5.55 -6.84
N PHE A 185 -4.89 6.42 -7.66
CA PHE A 185 -5.38 7.77 -7.87
C PHE A 185 -5.33 8.19 -9.33
N LYS A 186 -6.32 8.96 -9.76
CA LYS A 186 -6.49 9.41 -11.14
C LYS A 186 -7.08 10.80 -11.18
N LYS A 187 -7.03 11.47 -12.33
CA LYS A 187 -7.87 12.65 -12.53
C LYS A 187 -9.33 12.24 -12.56
N ARG A 188 -10.21 13.17 -12.22
CA ARG A 188 -11.65 12.91 -12.18
C ARG A 188 -12.20 12.46 -13.54
N GLU A 189 -11.69 13.05 -14.61
CA GLU A 189 -12.04 12.76 -16.00
C GLU A 189 -11.44 11.47 -16.57
N GLU A 190 -10.43 10.90 -15.89
CA GLU A 190 -9.77 9.66 -16.34
C GLU A 190 -10.56 8.42 -15.90
N ALA A 191 -10.33 7.31 -16.61
CA ALA A 191 -10.86 6.01 -16.24
C ALA A 191 -9.96 5.32 -15.19
N TRP A 192 -10.50 4.38 -14.41
CA TRP A 192 -9.74 3.71 -13.34
C TRP A 192 -8.63 2.79 -13.87
N GLU A 193 -8.74 2.34 -15.11
CA GLU A 193 -7.74 1.55 -15.83
C GLU A 193 -6.45 2.36 -16.13
N GLN A 194 -6.55 3.69 -16.06
CA GLN A 194 -5.44 4.64 -16.31
C GLN A 194 -4.90 5.23 -15.00
N ALA A 195 -5.40 4.79 -13.85
CA ALA A 195 -4.99 5.31 -12.57
C ALA A 195 -3.50 5.09 -12.31
N ARG A 196 -2.90 6.01 -11.56
CA ARG A 196 -1.55 5.86 -11.02
C ARG A 196 -1.65 5.08 -9.72
N HIS A 197 -0.70 4.17 -9.51
CA HIS A 197 -0.69 3.27 -8.36
C HIS A 197 0.54 3.54 -7.48
N ARG A 198 0.32 3.53 -6.16
CA ARG A 198 1.37 3.47 -5.14
C ARG A 198 1.10 2.25 -4.27
N ALA A 199 1.95 1.25 -4.39
CA ALA A 199 1.84 -0.02 -3.66
C ALA A 199 2.79 -0.05 -2.46
N HIS A 200 2.67 -1.10 -1.64
CA HIS A 200 3.57 -1.41 -0.52
C HIS A 200 3.66 -0.31 0.54
N ILE A 201 2.53 0.34 0.82
CA ILE A 201 2.43 1.26 1.96
C ILE A 201 2.25 0.37 3.20
N ALA A 202 3.30 0.13 3.96
CA ALA A 202 3.29 -0.81 5.08
C ALA A 202 3.19 -0.09 6.45
N GLY A 203 2.36 -0.62 7.36
CA GLY A 203 2.39 -0.23 8.77
C GLY A 203 1.91 1.18 9.11
N VAL A 204 1.33 1.92 8.15
CA VAL A 204 0.85 3.29 8.35
C VAL A 204 -0.57 3.49 7.82
N THR A 205 -1.26 4.50 8.35
CA THR A 205 -2.64 4.86 7.98
C THR A 205 -2.72 6.24 7.31
N TRP A 206 -1.62 6.68 6.73
CA TRP A 206 -1.53 7.95 6.02
C TRP A 206 -0.49 7.90 4.90
N LEU A 207 -0.62 8.79 3.91
CA LEU A 207 0.31 8.96 2.80
C LEU A 207 0.30 10.40 2.29
N THR A 208 1.46 10.92 1.91
CA THR A 208 1.57 12.21 1.23
C THR A 208 1.72 12.03 -0.28
N LEU A 209 0.86 12.70 -1.05
CA LEU A 209 1.02 12.94 -2.49
C LEU A 209 1.63 14.31 -2.70
N GLU A 210 2.81 14.36 -3.30
CA GLU A 210 3.49 15.61 -3.58
C GLU A 210 2.80 16.33 -4.75
N GLY A 211 2.76 17.66 -4.72
CA GLY A 211 2.20 18.46 -5.80
C GLY A 211 2.90 18.21 -7.14
N ALA A 212 4.17 17.83 -7.13
CA ALA A 212 4.92 17.46 -8.33
C ALA A 212 4.40 16.19 -9.02
N GLU A 213 3.65 15.34 -8.33
CA GLU A 213 3.01 14.15 -8.87
C GLU A 213 1.63 14.42 -9.45
N LEU A 214 1.14 15.66 -9.32
CA LEU A 214 -0.21 16.05 -9.64
C LEU A 214 -0.16 17.20 -10.66
N ASP A 215 -1.08 17.16 -11.63
CA ASP A 215 -1.17 18.20 -12.63
C ASP A 215 -1.85 19.44 -12.03
N PRO A 216 -1.24 20.63 -12.12
CA PRO A 216 -1.78 21.84 -11.53
C PRO A 216 -3.17 22.18 -12.08
N GLY A 217 -4.11 22.51 -11.20
CA GLY A 217 -5.49 22.88 -11.57
C GLY A 217 -6.43 21.71 -11.87
N SER A 218 -5.94 20.46 -11.83
CA SER A 218 -6.78 19.27 -11.97
C SER A 218 -7.44 18.87 -10.65
N SER A 219 -8.54 18.12 -10.75
CA SER A 219 -9.18 17.44 -9.61
C SER A 219 -8.93 15.94 -9.70
N TYR A 220 -8.63 15.33 -8.57
CA TYR A 220 -8.25 13.93 -8.45
C TYR A 220 -9.26 13.14 -7.64
N GLU A 221 -9.31 11.83 -7.92
CA GLU A 221 -9.99 10.81 -7.13
C GLU A 221 -8.96 9.78 -6.67
N ALA A 222 -9.01 9.41 -5.39
CA ALA A 222 -8.16 8.40 -4.79
C ALA A 222 -8.98 7.32 -4.08
N ARG A 223 -8.56 6.07 -4.18
CA ARG A 223 -9.12 4.92 -3.44
C ARG A 223 -8.02 3.99 -2.97
N LEU A 224 -8.27 3.28 -1.87
CA LEU A 224 -7.31 2.39 -1.23
C LEU A 224 -7.83 0.96 -1.18
N ARG A 225 -6.93 -0.01 -1.14
CA ARG A 225 -7.23 -1.38 -0.73
C ARG A 225 -6.11 -1.89 0.16
N VAL A 226 -6.41 -2.93 0.95
CA VAL A 226 -5.49 -3.48 1.94
C VAL A 226 -5.37 -4.99 1.77
N GLN A 227 -4.21 -5.51 2.13
CA GLN A 227 -3.91 -6.94 2.19
C GLN A 227 -3.02 -7.18 3.42
N MET A 228 -3.02 -8.41 3.93
CA MET A 228 -1.94 -8.84 4.83
C MET A 228 -0.62 -8.87 4.05
N ALA A 229 0.43 -8.28 4.60
CA ALA A 229 1.75 -8.28 4.01
C ALA A 229 2.30 -9.71 3.95
N THR A 230 2.83 -10.10 2.79
CA THR A 230 3.63 -11.32 2.65
C THR A 230 5.05 -11.00 3.14
N PRO A 231 5.62 -11.74 4.10
CA PRO A 231 7.02 -11.53 4.47
C PRO A 231 7.91 -11.84 3.27
N GLU A 232 8.87 -10.95 2.99
CA GLU A 232 9.75 -11.04 1.81
C GLU A 232 10.84 -12.12 1.94
N ASP A 233 11.00 -12.73 3.12
CA ASP A 233 12.03 -13.74 3.41
C ASP A 233 11.39 -15.14 3.51
N GLU A 234 11.24 -15.81 2.37
CA GLU A 234 10.65 -17.15 2.22
C GLU A 234 11.47 -18.30 2.88
N THR A 235 12.39 -17.99 3.81
CA THR A 235 13.32 -18.97 4.37
C THR A 235 12.89 -19.58 5.70
N VAL A 236 11.81 -19.07 6.30
CA VAL A 236 11.17 -19.68 7.48
C VAL A 236 9.71 -19.90 7.15
N GLU A 237 9.18 -21.10 7.41
CA GLU A 237 7.73 -21.36 7.45
C GLU A 237 7.09 -20.62 8.63
N GLU A 238 7.26 -19.30 8.68
CA GLU A 238 6.41 -18.42 9.47
C GLU A 238 5.01 -18.50 8.87
N GLN A 239 3.99 -18.44 9.71
CA GLN A 239 2.59 -18.51 9.29
C GLN A 239 2.27 -17.29 8.41
N CYS A 240 2.56 -17.38 7.12
CA CYS A 240 2.31 -16.34 6.14
C CYS A 240 0.80 -16.27 5.92
N TYR A 241 0.21 -15.11 6.22
CA TYR A 241 -1.14 -14.83 5.79
C TYR A 241 -1.17 -14.85 4.26
N ALA A 242 -1.80 -15.87 3.67
CA ALA A 242 -2.13 -15.88 2.25
C ALA A 242 -3.30 -14.91 2.03
N GLY A 243 -3.02 -13.62 2.08
CA GLY A 243 -4.02 -12.58 1.97
C GLY A 243 -4.43 -12.38 0.52
N GLN A 244 -5.71 -12.19 0.24
CA GLN A 244 -6.17 -11.57 -1.00
C GLN A 244 -6.35 -10.07 -0.75
N TRP A 245 -6.14 -9.24 -1.78
CA TRP A 245 -6.51 -7.84 -1.72
C TRP A 245 -7.99 -7.66 -1.36
N SER A 246 -8.26 -6.71 -0.46
CA SER A 246 -9.61 -6.24 -0.18
C SER A 246 -10.25 -5.66 -1.45
N GLU A 247 -11.57 -5.45 -1.38
CA GLU A 247 -12.21 -4.53 -2.32
C GLU A 247 -11.60 -3.12 -2.19
N TRP A 248 -11.83 -2.28 -3.19
CA TRP A 248 -11.45 -0.87 -3.11
C TRP A 248 -12.35 -0.11 -2.13
N SER A 249 -11.77 0.81 -1.39
CA SER A 249 -12.48 1.76 -0.54
C SER A 249 -13.37 2.69 -1.38
N GLN A 250 -14.29 3.37 -0.71
CA GLN A 250 -14.97 4.52 -1.33
C GLN A 250 -13.93 5.57 -1.73
N PRO A 251 -14.05 6.16 -2.93
CA PRO A 251 -13.08 7.13 -3.41
C PRO A 251 -13.26 8.47 -2.70
N VAL A 252 -12.15 9.17 -2.47
CA VAL A 252 -12.12 10.56 -2.00
C VAL A 252 -11.71 11.48 -3.13
N CYS A 253 -12.37 12.63 -3.25
CA CYS A 253 -12.00 13.68 -4.20
C CYS A 253 -11.08 14.70 -3.53
N PHE A 254 -10.12 15.24 -4.29
CA PHE A 254 -9.30 16.37 -3.85
C PHE A 254 -8.77 17.17 -5.04
N PRO A 255 -8.66 18.51 -4.93
CA PRO A 255 -7.97 19.32 -5.92
C PRO A 255 -6.45 19.10 -5.84
N SER A 256 -5.72 19.28 -6.95
CA SER A 256 -4.27 19.34 -6.86
C SER A 256 -3.82 20.54 -6.00
N PRO A 257 -2.73 20.39 -5.23
CA PRO A 257 -2.16 21.48 -4.46
C PRO A 257 -1.91 22.67 -5.37
N GLN A 258 -2.48 23.82 -4.99
CA GLN A 258 -2.17 25.07 -5.67
C GLN A 258 -0.82 25.51 -5.14
N SER A 259 0.26 25.17 -5.86
CA SER A 259 1.46 25.98 -5.77
C SER A 259 0.99 27.42 -5.96
N PRO A 260 1.27 28.33 -5.00
CA PRO A 260 0.88 29.72 -5.18
C PRO A 260 1.40 30.10 -6.55
N ALA A 261 0.46 30.43 -7.45
CA ALA A 261 0.84 31.02 -8.69
C ALA A 261 1.82 32.12 -8.28
N ARG A 262 3.08 32.03 -8.73
CA ARG A 262 3.69 33.25 -9.23
C ARG A 262 2.57 33.81 -10.09
N GLY A 263 1.92 34.87 -9.63
CA GLY A 263 0.74 35.39 -10.30
C GLY A 263 1.13 35.77 -11.73
N PRO A 264 0.38 36.64 -12.40
CA PRO A 264 1.04 37.51 -13.35
C PRO A 264 2.04 38.38 -12.56
N LEU A 265 3.19 37.81 -12.17
CA LEU A 265 4.41 38.55 -12.12
C LEU A 265 4.51 39.06 -13.54
N PHE A 266 4.16 40.34 -13.71
CA PHE A 266 4.92 41.20 -14.57
C PHE A 266 6.32 40.62 -14.68
N SER A 267 6.64 40.04 -15.84
CA SER A 267 8.02 39.72 -16.16
C SER A 267 8.81 40.96 -15.78
N PRO A 268 9.73 40.90 -14.79
CA PRO A 268 10.71 41.95 -14.66
C PRO A 268 11.54 41.77 -15.92
N ARG A 269 11.19 42.56 -16.91
CA ARG A 269 11.94 42.82 -18.13
C ARG A 269 13.42 42.73 -17.79
N GLY A 270 14.05 41.64 -18.22
CA GLY A 270 15.49 41.40 -18.14
C GLY A 270 16.13 41.79 -16.81
N GLN A 271 16.01 40.94 -15.79
CA GLN A 271 17.05 40.90 -14.77
C GLN A 271 18.32 40.41 -15.48
N PRO A 272 19.39 41.21 -15.63
CA PRO A 272 20.60 40.73 -16.25
C PRO A 272 21.14 39.60 -15.38
N ASN A 273 21.30 38.43 -15.98
CA ASN A 273 21.89 37.26 -15.34
C ASN A 273 23.16 37.72 -14.62
N SER A 274 23.33 37.33 -13.36
CA SER A 274 24.54 37.61 -12.58
C SER A 274 25.81 37.16 -13.32
N SER A 275 25.71 36.18 -14.23
CA SER A 275 26.77 35.81 -15.18
C SER A 275 27.09 36.86 -16.24
N ALA A 276 26.12 37.63 -16.72
CA ALA A 276 26.34 38.71 -17.69
C ALA A 276 27.04 39.92 -17.04
N LEU A 277 26.69 40.26 -15.79
CA LEU A 277 27.39 41.31 -15.04
C LEU A 277 28.85 40.92 -14.73
N VAL A 278 29.09 39.66 -14.37
CA VAL A 278 30.45 39.12 -14.18
C VAL A 278 31.22 39.13 -15.51
N ALA A 279 30.61 38.72 -16.61
CA ALA A 279 31.24 38.75 -17.93
C ALA A 279 31.62 40.19 -18.34
N ILE A 280 30.71 41.16 -18.16
CA ILE A 280 30.97 42.58 -18.48
C ILE A 280 32.13 43.11 -17.63
N ALA A 281 32.17 42.80 -16.32
CA ALA A 281 33.25 43.22 -15.44
C ALA A 281 34.61 42.62 -15.87
N VAL A 282 34.63 41.34 -16.26
CA VAL A 282 35.83 40.67 -16.77
C VAL A 282 36.29 41.29 -18.10
N PHE A 283 35.38 41.59 -19.03
CA PHE A 283 35.70 42.26 -20.29
C PHE A 283 36.28 43.67 -20.07
N LEU A 284 35.72 44.44 -19.13
CA LEU A 284 36.24 45.77 -18.79
C LEU A 284 37.63 45.69 -18.12
N LEU A 285 37.86 44.70 -17.27
CA LEU A 285 39.18 44.45 -16.68
C LEU A 285 40.21 44.06 -17.75
N LEU A 286 39.86 43.15 -18.65
CA LEU A 286 40.77 42.72 -19.73
C LEU A 286 41.11 43.86 -20.68
N THR A 287 40.14 44.69 -21.04
CA THR A 287 40.35 45.87 -21.92
C THR A 287 41.16 46.97 -21.23
N SER A 288 40.95 47.20 -19.93
CA SER A 288 41.78 48.10 -19.14
C SER A 288 43.22 47.61 -19.04
N LEU A 289 43.41 46.32 -18.82
CA LEU A 289 44.73 45.69 -18.73
C LEU A 289 45.49 45.78 -20.06
N THR A 290 44.84 45.49 -21.19
CA THR A 290 45.46 45.62 -22.51
C THR A 290 45.79 47.06 -22.84
N TYR A 291 44.93 48.03 -22.46
CA TYR A 291 45.23 49.45 -22.62
C TYR A 291 46.45 49.87 -21.80
N LEU A 292 46.56 49.41 -20.55
CA LEU A 292 47.72 49.65 -19.69
C LEU A 292 49.01 49.06 -20.28
N VAL A 293 48.95 47.82 -20.80
CA VAL A 293 50.10 47.19 -21.47
C VAL A 293 50.50 47.97 -22.73
N PHE A 294 49.54 48.46 -23.51
CA PHE A 294 49.83 49.31 -24.68
C PHE A 294 50.36 50.70 -24.31
N LYS A 295 49.90 51.29 -23.21
CA LYS A 295 50.36 52.60 -22.71
C LYS A 295 51.75 52.52 -22.06
N LEU A 296 52.06 51.41 -21.41
CA LEU A 296 53.34 51.16 -20.73
C LEU A 296 54.38 50.50 -21.64
N SER A 297 54.00 49.98 -22.80
CA SER A 297 54.95 49.55 -23.82
C SER A 297 55.56 50.78 -24.51
N PRO A 298 56.87 51.03 -24.42
CA PRO A 298 57.50 52.13 -25.12
C PRO A 298 57.39 51.90 -26.63
N ARG A 299 56.82 52.88 -27.36
CA ARG A 299 56.94 52.94 -28.82
C ARG A 299 58.42 52.95 -29.20
N ARG A 300 58.98 51.83 -29.67
CA ARG A 300 60.17 51.86 -30.52
C ARG A 300 59.73 52.32 -31.92
N GLY A 301 59.74 53.63 -32.12
CA GLY A 301 59.75 54.24 -33.44
C GLY A 301 61.17 54.19 -34.06
N PRO A 302 61.28 54.30 -35.39
CA PRO A 302 62.44 53.87 -36.17
C PRO A 302 63.56 54.91 -36.17
N VAL A 303 64.82 54.46 -36.20
CA VAL A 303 65.99 55.33 -36.44
C VAL A 303 66.58 54.95 -37.80
N GLY A 304 66.52 55.90 -38.74
CA GLY A 304 67.17 55.85 -40.04
C GLY A 304 68.55 56.51 -40.04
N ASP A 305 69.41 55.96 -40.89
CA ASP A 305 70.51 56.51 -41.70
C ASP A 305 71.44 57.67 -41.23
N ARG A 306 72.75 57.30 -41.16
CA ARG A 306 73.99 57.95 -41.70
C ARG A 306 74.57 59.23 -41.04
N PRO A 307 75.85 59.67 -41.30
CA PRO A 307 77.01 59.09 -42.05
C PRO A 307 78.44 59.28 -41.41
N GLY A 308 79.51 58.79 -42.09
CA GLY A 308 80.92 59.27 -42.03
C GLY A 308 81.92 58.36 -41.29
N ALA A 309 82.73 57.51 -41.94
CA ALA A 309 83.98 57.75 -42.69
C ALA A 309 85.14 58.34 -41.86
N ASP A 310 86.16 57.54 -41.52
CA ASP A 310 87.48 57.51 -42.18
C ASP A 310 88.52 56.77 -41.30
N TRP A 311 89.41 55.98 -41.91
CA TRP A 311 90.86 55.94 -41.67
C TRP A 311 91.52 54.89 -42.58
N GLN A 312 92.65 55.34 -43.12
CA GLN A 312 93.45 54.84 -44.23
C GLN A 312 94.24 53.53 -44.02
N GLN A 313 94.62 52.97 -45.18
CA GLN A 313 95.91 52.35 -45.53
C GLN A 313 97.08 52.51 -44.53
N LYS A 314 97.72 51.38 -44.18
CA LYS A 314 99.14 51.06 -44.48
C LYS A 314 99.49 49.65 -43.97
N GLY A 315 100.08 48.82 -44.84
CA GLY A 315 100.66 47.52 -44.49
C GLY A 315 100.32 46.46 -45.51
#